data_AF-A0A951SVJ1-F1
#
_entry.id   AF-A0A951SVJ1-F1
#
_cell.length_a   1.000
_cell.length_b   1.000
_cell.length_c   1.000
_cell.angle_alpha   90.00
_cell.angle_beta   90.00
_cell.angle_gamma   90.00
#
_symmetry.space_group_name_H-M   'P 1'
#
loop_
_entity.id
_entity.type
_entity.pdbx_description
1 polymer ?
#
loop_
_entity_poly.entity_id
_entity_poly.type
_entity_poly.pdbx_seq_one_letter_code
_entity_poly.pdbx_strand_id
1 'polypeptide(L)'
;MENQRQFPRIVILNLGVFIDWNGNRHDVINVSEAGLCLRRKGAPKFKPGEPIFADLEWPAKSISHSIKGIIVWSRTTDDGDTFYGVHADVDWLMEQISISAADNT
;
A
#
# COMPACT_ATOMS: atom_id res chain seq x y z
N MET A 1 21.47 -13.73 -8.37
CA MET A 1 20.65 -13.05 -7.35
C MET A 1 19.43 -13.93 -7.11
N GLU A 2 19.35 -14.57 -5.96
CA GLU A 2 18.13 -15.29 -5.56
C GLU A 2 17.05 -14.26 -5.23
N ASN A 3 15.83 -14.52 -5.69
CA ASN A 3 14.69 -13.68 -5.35
C ASN A 3 14.41 -13.83 -3.84
N GLN A 4 14.74 -12.82 -3.04
CA GLN A 4 14.54 -12.81 -1.60
C GLN A 4 13.07 -12.59 -1.18
N ARG A 5 12.15 -12.46 -2.14
CA ARG A 5 10.73 -12.25 -1.84
C ARG A 5 9.98 -13.57 -1.91
N GLN A 6 9.12 -13.77 -0.90
CA GLN A 6 8.13 -14.82 -0.90
C GLN A 6 6.99 -14.55 -1.89
N PHE A 7 6.63 -13.27 -2.12
CA PHE A 7 5.53 -12.87 -2.98
C PHE A 7 5.97 -11.87 -4.06
N PRO A 8 5.51 -12.01 -5.32
CA PRO A 8 5.72 -11.01 -6.35
C PRO A 8 5.01 -9.70 -5.98
N ARG A 9 5.58 -8.55 -6.40
CA ARG A 9 4.90 -7.25 -6.30
C ARG A 9 4.33 -6.86 -7.65
N ILE A 10 3.08 -6.43 -7.66
CA ILE A 10 2.48 -5.79 -8.82
C ILE A 10 2.61 -4.27 -8.59
N VAL A 11 3.32 -3.59 -9.49
CA VAL A 11 3.37 -2.13 -9.49
C VAL A 11 2.05 -1.63 -10.06
N ILE A 12 1.24 -1.01 -9.21
CA ILE A 12 -0.03 -0.44 -9.59
C ILE A 12 0.00 0.99 -9.09
N LEU A 13 0.27 1.91 -10.01
CA LEU A 13 0.26 3.32 -9.72
C LEU A 13 -1.19 3.79 -9.59
N ASN A 14 -1.48 4.60 -8.56
CA ASN A 14 -2.80 5.20 -8.34
C ASN A 14 -3.92 4.19 -8.06
N LEU A 15 -3.60 3.06 -7.42
CA LEU A 15 -4.60 2.09 -6.97
C LEU A 15 -5.60 2.74 -6.02
N GLY A 16 -5.15 3.66 -5.18
CA GLY A 16 -6.03 4.31 -4.24
C GLY A 16 -5.27 5.17 -3.25
N VAL A 17 -6.01 5.55 -2.22
CA VAL A 17 -5.56 6.42 -1.16
C VAL A 17 -5.76 5.71 0.16
N PHE A 18 -4.70 5.66 0.95
CA PHE A 18 -4.73 5.32 2.36
C PHE A 18 -4.96 6.57 3.18
N ILE A 19 -6.01 6.58 4.00
CA ILE A 19 -6.24 7.65 5.00
C ILE A 19 -6.00 7.06 6.38
N ASP A 20 -4.96 7.52 7.07
CA ASP A 20 -4.67 7.08 8.43
C ASP A 20 -5.62 7.73 9.46
N TRP A 21 -5.61 7.24 10.70
CA TRP A 21 -6.47 7.74 11.78
C TRP A 21 -6.24 9.22 12.15
N ASN A 22 -5.15 9.83 11.70
CA ASN A 22 -4.88 11.26 11.86
C ASN A 22 -5.32 12.08 10.64
N GLY A 23 -6.02 11.44 9.68
CA GLY A 23 -6.47 12.05 8.43
C GLY A 23 -5.36 12.28 7.41
N ASN A 24 -4.16 11.70 7.57
CA ASN A 24 -3.13 11.87 6.56
C ASN A 24 -3.37 10.94 5.38
N ARG A 25 -3.20 11.53 4.20
CA ARG A 25 -3.25 10.86 2.92
C ARG A 25 -1.92 10.19 2.58
N HIS A 26 -1.99 8.94 2.14
CA HIS A 26 -0.87 8.18 1.59
C HIS A 26 -1.30 7.54 0.26
N ASP A 27 -0.49 7.67 -0.78
CA ASP A 27 -0.76 7.03 -2.07
C ASP A 27 -0.30 5.56 -2.04
N VAL A 28 -1.10 4.66 -2.60
CA VAL A 28 -0.67 3.26 -2.81
C VAL A 28 0.13 3.17 -4.11
N ILE A 29 1.38 2.72 -4.00
CA ILE A 29 2.34 2.63 -5.12
C ILE A 29 2.46 1.22 -5.67
N ASN A 30 2.36 0.21 -4.80
CA ASN A 30 2.33 -1.19 -5.20
C ASN A 30 1.67 -2.03 -4.11
N VAL A 31 1.27 -3.24 -4.53
CA VAL A 31 0.62 -4.25 -3.70
C VAL A 31 1.22 -5.62 -4.02
N SER A 32 1.17 -6.49 -3.03
CA SER A 32 1.41 -7.93 -3.11
C SER A 32 0.45 -8.62 -2.15
N GLU A 33 0.34 -9.94 -2.23
CA GLU A 33 -0.40 -10.76 -1.25
C GLU A 33 0.00 -10.44 0.20
N ALA A 34 1.30 -10.18 0.46
CA ALA A 34 1.78 -9.86 1.80
C ALA A 34 1.67 -8.37 2.22
N GLY A 35 1.07 -7.49 1.41
CA GLY A 35 0.84 -6.10 1.81
C GLY A 35 1.19 -5.05 0.75
N LEU A 36 1.58 -3.87 1.22
CA LEU A 36 1.49 -2.62 0.46
C LEU A 36 2.75 -1.76 0.55
N CYS A 37 2.93 -0.91 -0.46
CA CYS A 37 3.88 0.19 -0.42
C CYS A 37 3.13 1.52 -0.52
N LEU A 38 3.24 2.31 0.53
CA LEU A 38 2.62 3.63 0.63
C LEU A 38 3.64 4.73 0.35
N ARG A 39 3.18 5.87 -0.18
CA ARG A 39 3.96 7.09 -0.35
C ARG A 39 3.23 8.28 0.27
N ARG A 40 3.95 9.15 0.96
CA ARG A 40 3.46 10.43 1.45
C ARG A 40 4.55 11.49 1.35
N LYS A 41 4.18 12.71 0.98
CA LYS A 41 5.10 13.85 1.02
C LYS A 41 5.34 14.34 2.45
N GLY A 42 6.58 14.62 2.78
CA GLY A 42 7.03 15.13 4.08
C GLY A 42 7.67 14.08 4.97
N ALA A 43 7.98 14.48 6.20
CA ALA A 43 8.72 13.67 7.16
C ALA A 43 8.04 12.33 7.50
N PRO A 44 8.83 11.29 7.85
CA PRO A 44 8.30 10.00 8.24
C PRO A 44 7.41 10.14 9.48
N LYS A 45 6.20 9.60 9.37
CA LYS A 45 5.19 9.59 10.43
C LYS A 45 5.18 8.29 11.21
N PHE A 46 5.59 7.22 10.56
CA PHE A 46 5.64 5.90 11.15
C PHE A 46 7.06 5.34 11.11
N LYS A 47 7.36 4.52 12.12
CA LYS A 47 8.62 3.78 12.22
C LYS A 47 8.38 2.28 11.97
N PRO A 48 9.41 1.54 11.54
CA PRO A 48 9.32 0.08 11.48
C PRO A 48 8.90 -0.52 12.84
N GLY A 49 7.98 -1.48 12.80
CA GLY A 49 7.37 -2.12 13.97
C GLY A 49 6.09 -1.44 14.47
N GLU A 50 5.77 -0.22 14.02
CA GLU A 50 4.55 0.46 14.43
C GLU A 50 3.33 -0.11 13.68
N PRO A 51 2.18 -0.27 14.36
CA PRO A 51 0.96 -0.67 13.69
C PRO A 51 0.40 0.49 12.86
N ILE A 52 -0.23 0.14 11.74
CA ILE A 52 -0.98 1.07 10.91
C ILE A 52 -2.42 0.58 10.75
N PHE A 53 -3.36 1.51 10.86
CA PHE A 53 -4.79 1.32 10.68
C PHE A 53 -5.27 2.43 9.77
N ALA A 54 -5.85 2.08 8.64
CA ALA A 54 -6.22 3.07 7.64
C ALA A 54 -7.28 2.52 6.70
N ASP A 55 -8.12 3.41 6.19
CA ASP A 55 -9.05 3.06 5.13
C ASP A 55 -8.34 3.16 3.78
N LEU A 56 -8.36 2.05 3.04
CA LEU A 56 -7.99 2.03 1.62
C LEU A 56 -9.22 2.39 0.81
N GLU A 57 -9.15 3.54 0.16
CA GLU A 57 -10.13 4.00 -0.80
C GLU A 57 -9.60 3.82 -2.22
N TRP A 58 -10.35 3.07 -3.03
CA TRP A 58 -10.15 3.00 -4.48
C TRP A 58 -11.43 3.46 -5.19
N PRO A 59 -11.58 4.79 -5.41
CA PRO A 59 -12.82 5.36 -5.94
C PRO A 59 -13.22 4.80 -7.31
N ALA A 60 -12.25 4.55 -8.19
CA ALA A 60 -12.50 4.02 -9.54
C ALA A 60 -13.12 2.61 -9.55
N LYS A 61 -13.02 1.88 -8.43
CA LYS A 61 -13.63 0.55 -8.24
C LYS A 61 -14.72 0.56 -7.15
N SER A 62 -15.07 1.74 -6.63
CA SER A 62 -16.01 1.90 -5.51
C SER A 62 -15.66 1.06 -4.28
N ILE A 63 -14.37 0.86 -4.03
CA ILE A 63 -13.87 0.11 -2.87
C ILE A 63 -13.52 1.11 -1.76
N SER A 64 -13.97 0.80 -0.56
CA SER A 64 -13.48 1.39 0.69
C SER A 64 -13.38 0.26 1.71
N HIS A 65 -12.18 0.02 2.24
CA HIS A 65 -11.94 -1.08 3.17
C HIS A 65 -10.90 -0.70 4.22
N SER A 66 -11.22 -0.95 5.49
CA SER A 66 -10.28 -0.70 6.58
C SER A 66 -9.20 -1.78 6.62
N ILE A 67 -7.95 -1.37 6.44
CA ILE A 67 -6.77 -2.23 6.47
C ILE A 67 -6.03 -2.03 7.79
N LYS A 68 -5.60 -3.15 8.36
CA LYS A 68 -4.70 -3.22 9.52
C LYS A 68 -3.38 -3.84 9.10
N GLY A 69 -2.28 -3.25 9.52
CA GLY A 69 -0.96 -3.77 9.18
C GLY A 69 0.13 -3.31 10.13
N ILE A 70 1.35 -3.70 9.83
CA ILE A 70 2.57 -3.29 10.53
C ILE A 70 3.52 -2.66 9.52
N ILE A 71 4.10 -1.51 9.88
CA ILE A 71 5.17 -0.90 9.10
C ILE A 71 6.41 -1.78 9.21
N VAL A 72 6.91 -2.30 8.09
CA VAL A 72 8.11 -3.15 8.06
C VAL A 72 9.38 -2.38 7.69
N TRP A 73 9.24 -1.27 6.95
CA TRP A 73 10.32 -0.34 6.65
C TRP A 73 9.76 1.04 6.30
N SER A 74 10.57 2.08 6.47
CA SER A 74 10.29 3.45 6.04
C SER A 74 11.52 4.07 5.41
N ARG A 75 11.37 4.81 4.31
CA ARG A 75 12.49 5.51 3.65
C ARG A 75 12.03 6.85 3.10
N THR A 76 12.74 7.92 3.45
CA THR A 76 12.54 9.25 2.86
C THR A 76 13.56 9.48 1.75
N THR A 77 13.11 10.06 0.64
CA THR A 77 13.95 10.48 -0.50
C THR A 77 14.35 11.95 -0.34
N ASP A 78 15.36 12.36 -1.09
CA ASP A 78 15.88 13.73 -1.06
C ASP A 78 14.82 14.76 -1.53
N ASP A 79 13.91 14.34 -2.40
CA ASP A 79 12.77 15.14 -2.88
C ASP A 79 11.65 15.31 -1.82
N GLY A 80 11.85 14.73 -0.65
CA GLY A 80 10.94 14.83 0.50
C GLY A 80 9.77 13.85 0.48
N ASP A 81 9.77 12.85 -0.42
CA ASP A 81 8.80 11.76 -0.39
C ASP A 81 9.22 10.70 0.63
N THR A 82 8.30 10.29 1.49
CA THR A 82 8.49 9.15 2.37
C THR A 82 7.68 7.95 1.89
N PHE A 83 8.35 6.82 1.78
CA PHE A 83 7.79 5.53 1.44
C PHE A 83 7.71 4.65 2.67
N TYR A 84 6.65 3.85 2.77
CA TYR A 84 6.45 2.86 3.83
C TYR A 84 6.14 1.51 3.21
N GLY A 85 6.84 0.47 3.65
CA GLY A 85 6.41 -0.90 3.45
C GLY A 85 5.48 -1.30 4.58
N VAL A 86 4.33 -1.84 4.23
CA VAL A 86 3.32 -2.31 5.18
C VAL A 86 3.09 -3.79 4.93
N HIS A 87 3.22 -4.60 5.97
CA HIS A 87 2.69 -5.96 5.96
C HIS A 87 1.24 -5.88 6.44
N ALA A 88 0.31 -6.30 5.59
CA ALA A 88 -1.12 -6.29 5.88
C ALA A 88 -1.80 -7.45 5.14
N ASP A 89 -2.94 -7.90 5.68
CA ASP A 89 -3.83 -8.83 4.98
C ASP A 89 -4.62 -8.06 3.91
N VAL A 90 -4.25 -8.27 2.65
CA VAL A 90 -4.81 -7.60 1.47
C VAL A 90 -5.12 -8.59 0.34
N ASP A 91 -5.33 -9.86 0.66
CA ASP A 91 -5.62 -10.91 -0.34
C ASP A 91 -6.86 -10.57 -1.17
N TRP A 92 -7.90 -10.04 -0.52
CA TRP A 92 -9.12 -9.56 -1.16
C TRP A 92 -8.83 -8.49 -2.25
N LEU A 93 -7.79 -7.68 -2.08
CA LEU A 93 -7.44 -6.63 -3.04
C LEU A 93 -6.79 -7.25 -4.29
N MET A 94 -6.01 -8.32 -4.11
CA MET A 94 -5.39 -9.05 -5.21
C MET A 94 -6.45 -9.70 -6.11
N GLU A 95 -7.51 -10.26 -5.52
CA GLU A 95 -8.65 -10.80 -6.29
C GLU A 95 -9.29 -9.73 -7.17
N GLN A 96 -9.53 -8.52 -6.64
CA GLN A 96 -10.13 -7.40 -7.39
C GLN A 96 -9.23 -6.91 -8.54
N ILE A 97 -7.91 -6.91 -8.32
CA ILE A 97 -6.93 -6.53 -9.34
C ILE A 97 -6.90 -7.57 -10.47
N SER A 98 -6.90 -8.86 -10.13
CA SER A 98 -6.90 -9.95 -11.11
C SER A 98 -8.15 -9.94 -12.00
N ILE A 99 -9.33 -9.66 -11.42
CA ILE A 99 -10.57 -9.49 -12.20
C ILE A 99 -10.43 -8.32 -13.18
N SER A 100 -9.92 -7.18 -12.70
CA SER A 100 -9.73 -6.00 -13.55
C SER A 100 -8.73 -6.20 -14.69
N ALA A 101 -7.78 -7.12 -14.57
CA ALA A 101 -6.83 -7.42 -15.63
C ALA A 101 -7.47 -8.29 -16.73
N ALA A 102 -8.41 -9.17 -16.36
CA ALA A 102 -9.14 -10.03 -17.30
C ALA A 102 -10.22 -9.27 -18.09
N ASP A 103 -10.84 -8.23 -17.50
CA ASP A 103 -11.87 -7.43 -18.18
C ASP A 103 -11.30 -6.48 -19.27
N ASN A 104 -9.97 -6.32 -19.34
CA ASN A 104 -9.28 -5.48 -20.31
C ASN A 104 -8.60 -6.28 -21.45
N THR A 105 -8.92 -7.58 -21.57
CA THR A 105 -8.48 -8.47 -22.67
C THR A 105 -9.67 -9.00 -23.44
#